data_AF-A0A7C7PWJ5-F1
#
_entry.id   AF-A0A7C7PWJ5-F1
#
_cell.length_a   1.000
_cell.length_b   1.000
_cell.length_c   1.000
_cell.angle_alpha   90.00
_cell.angle_beta   90.00
_cell.angle_gamma   90.00
#
_symmetry.space_group_name_H-M   'P 1'
#
loop_
_entity.id
_entity.type
_entity.pdbx_description
1 polymer ?
#
loop_
_entity_poly.entity_id
_entity_poly.type
_entity_poly.pdbx_seq_one_letter_code
_entity_poly.pdbx_strand_id
1 'polypeptide(L)'
;MAETLLPTFLVLQHPNFDPVAVSIWIFDVRWYALAYIAGLILAWVYCRWMTRLPPNRLKPVDFDDFLLWATLGVVLGGRLGYVLFYKPGYYLQNPLEILIIWQGGMSFHGGMLG
;
A
#
# COMPACT_ATOMS: atom_id res chain seq x y z
N MET A 1 -31.11 -0.50 -25.23
CA MET A 1 -31.39 0.79 -24.56
C MET A 1 -32.43 0.52 -23.48
N ALA A 2 -31.98 0.04 -22.33
CA ALA A 2 -32.82 -0.23 -21.17
C ALA A 2 -31.93 0.00 -19.94
N GLU A 3 -31.71 1.27 -19.61
CA GLU A 3 -31.19 1.61 -18.28
C GLU A 3 -32.33 1.34 -17.30
N THR A 4 -32.16 0.28 -16.53
CA THR A 4 -33.04 -0.07 -15.43
C THR A 4 -33.09 1.10 -14.46
N LEU A 5 -34.25 1.76 -14.39
CA LEU A 5 -34.63 2.75 -13.38
C LEU A 5 -34.68 2.07 -12.01
N LEU A 6 -33.52 1.71 -11.45
CA LEU A 6 -33.45 1.35 -10.05
C LEU A 6 -33.91 2.59 -9.28
N PRO A 7 -34.95 2.48 -8.44
CA PRO A 7 -35.46 3.64 -7.75
C PRO A 7 -34.35 4.19 -6.85
N THR A 8 -34.21 5.52 -6.84
CA THR A 8 -33.08 6.24 -6.23
C THR A 8 -32.84 5.91 -4.76
N PHE A 9 -33.84 5.36 -4.06
CA PHE A 9 -33.73 4.91 -2.67
C PHE A 9 -33.04 3.55 -2.48
N LEU A 10 -32.87 2.74 -3.54
CA LEU A 10 -32.08 1.50 -3.53
C LEU A 10 -30.61 1.74 -3.92
N VAL A 11 -30.28 2.94 -4.38
CA VAL A 11 -28.91 3.32 -4.77
C VAL A 11 -28.23 4.01 -3.59
N LEU A 12 -27.26 3.33 -2.98
CA LEU A 12 -26.33 3.99 -2.06
C LEU A 12 -25.43 4.92 -2.86
N GLN A 13 -25.77 6.21 -2.87
CA GLN A 13 -24.93 7.23 -3.50
C GLN A 13 -23.63 7.39 -2.71
N HIS A 14 -22.51 7.39 -3.43
CA HIS A 14 -21.22 7.65 -2.82
C HIS A 14 -21.20 9.09 -2.27
N PRO A 15 -20.76 9.30 -1.02
CA PRO A 15 -20.79 10.61 -0.35
C PRO A 15 -19.77 11.63 -0.88
N ASN A 16 -18.97 11.27 -1.89
CA ASN A 16 -18.02 12.15 -2.59
C ASN A 16 -17.05 12.90 -1.66
N PHE A 17 -16.52 12.19 -0.67
CA PHE A 17 -15.45 12.74 0.18
C PHE A 17 -14.18 13.01 -0.62
N ASP A 18 -13.48 14.09 -0.24
CA ASP A 18 -12.16 14.43 -0.78
C ASP A 18 -11.15 13.31 -0.44
N PRO A 19 -10.45 12.71 -1.42
CA PRO A 19 -9.45 11.69 -1.16
C PRO A 19 -8.20 12.23 -0.43
N VAL A 20 -7.96 13.55 -0.46
CA VAL A 20 -6.85 14.21 0.22
C VAL A 20 -7.24 14.50 1.67
N ALA A 21 -6.46 13.99 2.61
CA ALA A 21 -6.64 14.24 4.03
C ALA A 21 -6.00 15.58 4.44
N VAL A 22 -4.76 15.82 3.99
CA VAL A 22 -3.99 17.04 4.27
C VAL A 22 -3.09 17.34 3.08
N SER A 23 -3.07 18.61 2.64
CA SER A 23 -2.11 19.11 1.66
C SER A 23 -1.02 19.93 2.35
N ILE A 24 0.24 19.57 2.11
CA ILE A 24 1.42 20.27 2.63
C ILE A 24 2.19 20.84 1.44
N TRP A 25 1.89 22.09 1.10
CA TRP A 25 2.47 22.82 -0.05
C TRP A 25 2.27 22.08 -1.39
N ILE A 26 3.21 21.23 -1.83
CA ILE A 26 3.09 20.41 -3.06
C ILE A 26 2.76 18.93 -2.81
N PHE A 27 2.64 18.52 -1.55
CA PHE A 27 2.45 17.11 -1.18
C PHE A 27 1.06 16.86 -0.63
N ASP A 28 0.31 16.01 -1.32
CA ASP A 28 -1.01 15.56 -0.87
C ASP A 28 -0.90 14.25 -0.10
N VAL A 29 -1.28 14.28 1.17
CA VAL A 29 -1.44 13.08 1.99
C VAL A 29 -2.86 12.58 1.84
N ARG A 30 -3.03 11.40 1.26
CA ARG A 30 -4.35 10.81 0.98
C ARG A 30 -4.85 9.94 2.13
N TRP A 31 -6.16 9.85 2.31
CA TRP A 31 -6.78 9.02 3.36
C TRP A 31 -6.35 7.55 3.32
N TYR A 32 -6.22 6.98 2.12
CA TYR A 32 -5.78 5.59 1.99
C TYR A 32 -4.36 5.37 2.52
N ALA A 33 -3.47 6.36 2.36
CA ALA A 33 -2.09 6.26 2.85
C ALA A 33 -2.08 6.28 4.38
N LEU A 34 -2.90 7.13 5.00
CA LEU A 34 -3.09 7.15 6.44
C LEU A 34 -3.67 5.83 6.96
N ALA A 35 -4.64 5.23 6.24
CA ALA A 35 -5.21 3.94 6.60
C ALA A 35 -4.15 2.81 6.55
N TYR A 36 -3.28 2.80 5.54
CA TYR A 36 -2.16 1.85 5.48
C TYR A 36 -1.18 2.04 6.64
N ILE A 37 -0.76 3.28 6.93
CA ILE A 37 0.15 3.59 8.03
C ILE A 37 -0.46 3.16 9.36
N ALA A 38 -1.73 3.49 9.60
CA ALA A 38 -2.44 3.09 10.81
C ALA A 38 -2.51 1.57 10.95
N GLY A 39 -2.85 0.85 9.87
CA GLY A 39 -2.86 -0.61 9.85
C GLY A 39 -1.50 -1.23 10.18
N LEU A 40 -0.42 -0.70 9.59
CA LEU A 40 0.95 -1.17 9.86
C LEU A 40 1.38 -0.89 11.31
N ILE A 41 1.06 0.29 11.86
CA ILE A 41 1.36 0.63 13.25
C ILE A 41 0.61 -0.29 14.21
N LEU A 42 -0.68 -0.54 13.96
CA LEU A 42 -1.49 -1.43 14.79
C LEU A 42 -0.96 -2.87 14.74
N ALA A 43 -0.65 -3.38 13.55
CA ALA A 43 -0.04 -4.70 13.38
C ALA A 43 1.32 -4.78 14.08
N TRP A 44 2.15 -3.74 13.95
CA TRP A 44 3.45 -3.65 14.60
C TRP A 44 3.35 -3.73 16.12
N VAL A 45 2.52 -2.87 16.72
CA VAL A 45 2.30 -2.85 18.17
C VAL A 45 1.76 -4.19 18.66
N TYR A 46 0.79 -4.76 17.94
CA TYR A 46 0.17 -6.03 18.30
C TYR A 46 1.17 -7.20 18.24
N CYS A 47 1.88 -7.36 17.13
CA CYS A 47 2.87 -8.43 16.97
C CYS A 47 4.03 -8.28 17.96
N ARG A 48 4.50 -7.06 18.19
CA ARG A 48 5.54 -6.76 19.18
C ARG A 48 5.08 -7.02 20.62
N TRP A 49 3.80 -6.86 20.91
CA TRP A 49 3.22 -7.29 22.17
C TRP A 49 3.19 -8.83 22.28
N MET A 50 2.80 -9.53 21.21
CA MET A 50 2.76 -10.99 21.18
C MET A 50 4.13 -11.63 21.43
N THR A 51 5.24 -11.02 21.01
CA THR A 51 6.59 -11.56 21.28
C THR A 51 6.91 -11.62 22.79
N ARG A 52 6.18 -10.87 23.62
CA ARG A 52 6.33 -10.88 25.08
C ARG A 52 5.50 -11.97 25.77
N LEU A 53 4.66 -12.68 25.02
CA LEU A 53 3.80 -13.75 25.52
C LEU A 53 4.49 -15.12 25.43
N PRO A 54 4.30 -16.02 26.42
CA PRO A 54 4.93 -17.33 26.43
C PRO A 54 4.63 -18.11 25.14
N PRO A 55 5.62 -18.80 24.53
CA PRO A 55 6.94 -19.12 25.08
C PRO A 55 8.04 -18.05 24.87
N ASN A 56 7.72 -16.83 24.41
CA ASN A 56 8.69 -15.74 24.17
C ASN A 56 9.90 -16.15 23.30
N ARG A 57 9.66 -16.92 22.22
CA ARG A 57 10.73 -17.39 21.33
C ARG A 57 11.39 -16.29 20.49
N LEU A 58 10.66 -15.21 20.24
CA LEU A 58 11.12 -14.06 19.48
C LEU A 58 11.32 -12.88 20.41
N LYS A 59 12.37 -12.09 20.18
CA LYS A 59 12.54 -10.79 20.79
C LYS A 59 11.72 -9.76 20.02
N PRO A 60 11.26 -8.68 20.67
CA PRO A 60 10.59 -7.58 19.99
C PRO A 60 11.37 -7.03 18.78
N VAL A 61 12.71 -6.99 18.89
CA VAL A 61 13.59 -6.51 17.81
C VAL A 61 13.54 -7.39 16.57
N ASP A 62 13.34 -8.70 16.71
CA ASP A 62 13.28 -9.62 15.57
C ASP A 62 12.05 -9.29 14.69
N PHE A 63 10.95 -8.85 15.31
CA PHE A 63 9.77 -8.39 14.59
C PHE A 63 9.96 -6.99 13.99
N ASP A 64 10.66 -6.09 14.70
CA ASP A 64 11.02 -4.76 14.18
C ASP A 64 11.86 -4.91 12.89
N ASP A 65 12.85 -5.82 12.90
CA ASP A 65 13.68 -6.15 11.74
C ASP A 65 12.86 -6.80 10.61
N PHE A 66 12.01 -7.78 10.93
CA PHE A 66 11.13 -8.41 9.96
C PHE A 66 10.22 -7.40 9.26
N LEU A 67 9.59 -6.49 10.01
CA LEU A 67 8.66 -5.50 9.46
C LEU A 67 9.37 -4.55 8.50
N LEU A 68 10.60 -4.14 8.82
CA LEU A 68 11.42 -3.32 7.92
C LEU A 68 11.67 -4.04 6.60
N TRP A 69 12.15 -5.29 6.65
CA TRP A 69 12.44 -6.07 5.45
C TRP A 69 11.20 -6.43 4.65
N ALA A 70 10.09 -6.77 5.31
CA ALA A 70 8.81 -7.02 4.65
C ALA A 70 8.28 -5.76 3.96
N THR A 71 8.37 -4.60 4.60
CA THR A 71 7.94 -3.33 3.97
C THR A 71 8.79 -3.00 2.76
N LEU A 72 10.12 -3.21 2.84
CA LEU A 72 11.01 -3.08 1.69
C LEU A 72 10.67 -4.08 0.58
N GLY A 73 10.38 -5.33 0.92
CA GLY A 73 9.92 -6.38 0.00
C GLY A 73 8.67 -5.95 -0.76
N VAL A 74 7.65 -5.46 -0.06
CA VAL A 74 6.40 -4.96 -0.66
C VAL A 74 6.66 -3.82 -1.63
N VAL A 75 7.52 -2.85 -1.27
CA VAL A 75 7.81 -1.69 -2.12
C VAL A 75 8.62 -2.10 -3.34
N LEU A 76 9.71 -2.85 -3.16
CA LEU A 76 10.58 -3.28 -4.25
C LEU A 76 9.87 -4.28 -5.17
N GLY A 77 9.25 -5.30 -4.60
CA GLY A 77 8.45 -6.28 -5.33
C GLY A 77 7.29 -5.63 -6.05
N GLY A 78 6.58 -4.69 -5.42
CA GLY A 78 5.50 -3.94 -6.04
C GLY A 78 5.99 -3.14 -7.24
N ARG A 79 7.12 -2.45 -7.11
CA ARG A 79 7.69 -1.67 -8.20
C ARG A 79 8.19 -2.54 -9.34
N LEU A 80 8.99 -3.56 -9.04
CA LEU A 80 9.54 -4.47 -10.05
C LEU A 80 8.44 -5.27 -10.75
N GLY A 81 7.45 -5.74 -10.00
CA GLY A 81 6.27 -6.40 -10.57
C GLY A 81 5.51 -5.48 -11.52
N TYR A 82 5.40 -4.18 -11.21
CA TYR A 82 4.78 -3.23 -12.15
C TYR A 82 5.60 -3.09 -13.43
N VAL A 83 6.90 -2.87 -13.28
CA VAL A 83 7.85 -2.71 -14.38
C VAL A 83 7.83 -3.91 -15.31
N LEU A 84 7.93 -5.12 -14.76
CA LEU A 84 8.05 -6.35 -15.53
C LEU A 84 6.72 -6.79 -16.15
N PHE A 85 5.61 -6.69 -15.42
CA PHE A 85 4.33 -7.26 -15.88
C PHE A 85 3.42 -6.27 -16.60
N TYR A 86 3.56 -4.96 -16.36
CA TYR A 86 2.63 -3.96 -16.91
C TYR A 86 3.26 -3.05 -17.96
N LYS A 87 4.52 -2.63 -17.81
CA LYS A 87 5.17 -1.68 -18.73
C LYS A 87 6.64 -1.99 -19.07
N PRO A 88 7.01 -3.23 -19.43
CA PRO A 88 8.42 -3.60 -19.62
C PRO A 88 9.12 -2.80 -20.73
N GLY A 89 8.47 -2.61 -21.89
CA GLY A 89 9.06 -1.87 -23.02
C GLY A 89 9.37 -0.41 -22.71
N TYR A 90 8.54 0.25 -21.89
CA TYR A 90 8.73 1.64 -21.47
C TYR A 90 9.97 1.79 -20.58
N TYR A 91 10.10 0.92 -19.57
CA TYR A 91 11.21 0.99 -18.61
C TYR A 91 12.54 0.49 -19.18
N LEU A 92 12.53 -0.32 -20.25
CA LEU A 92 13.75 -0.62 -21.01
C LEU A 92 14.33 0.63 -21.69
N GLN A 93 13.48 1.55 -22.13
CA GLN A 93 13.90 2.82 -22.73
C GLN A 93 14.22 3.88 -21.66
N ASN A 94 13.59 3.78 -20.48
CA ASN A 94 13.72 4.73 -19.38
C ASN A 94 14.09 4.03 -18.05
N PRO A 95 15.28 3.42 -17.93
CA PRO A 95 15.63 2.57 -16.79
C PRO A 95 15.69 3.33 -15.46
N LEU A 96 16.05 4.61 -15.49
CA LEU A 96 16.11 5.44 -14.28
C LEU A 96 14.72 5.66 -13.66
N GLU A 97 13.66 5.61 -14.47
CA GLU A 97 12.30 5.80 -13.98
C GLU A 97 11.81 4.64 -13.11
N ILE A 98 12.48 3.48 -13.13
CA ILE A 98 12.18 2.37 -12.22
C ILE A 98 12.27 2.82 -10.76
N LEU A 99 13.17 3.76 -10.43
CA LEU A 99 13.36 4.26 -9.06
C LEU A 99 12.32 5.34 -8.65
N ILE A 100 11.58 5.89 -9.62
CA ILE A 100 10.61 6.98 -9.41
C ILE A 100 9.26 6.39 -8.95
N ILE A 101 9.20 5.96 -7.70
CA ILE A 101 8.02 5.29 -7.11
C ILE A 101 6.86 6.24 -6.80
N TRP A 102 7.12 7.55 -6.67
CA TRP A 102 6.11 8.55 -6.31
C TRP A 102 5.17 8.94 -7.45
N GLN A 103 5.49 8.57 -8.70
CA GLN A 103 4.59 8.72 -9.85
C GLN A 103 3.55 7.58 -9.94
N GLY A 104 3.49 6.72 -8.92
CA GLY A 104 2.66 5.52 -8.92
C GLY A 104 3.25 4.38 -9.76
N GLY A 105 2.39 3.43 -10.14
CA GLY A 105 2.81 2.22 -10.85
C GLY A 105 3.42 1.19 -9.90
N MET A 106 2.55 0.58 -9.10
CA MET A 106 2.88 -0.49 -8.16
C MET A 106 1.99 -1.70 -8.45
N SER A 107 2.58 -2.89 -8.45
CA SER A 107 1.88 -4.16 -8.61
C SER A 107 1.50 -4.73 -7.26
N PHE A 108 0.22 -5.03 -7.06
CA PHE A 108 -0.23 -5.75 -5.86
C PHE A 108 0.44 -7.13 -5.74
N HIS A 109 0.44 -7.92 -6.81
CA HIS A 109 1.05 -9.26 -6.82
C HIS A 109 2.56 -9.20 -6.60
N GLY A 110 3.22 -8.19 -7.19
CA GLY A 110 4.64 -7.95 -6.97
C GLY A 110 4.92 -7.65 -5.51
N GLY A 111 4.10 -6.82 -4.86
CA GLY A 111 4.25 -6.51 -3.44
C GLY A 111 3.90 -7.67 -2.51
N MET A 112 3.01 -8.57 -2.92
CA MET A 112 2.68 -9.79 -2.15
C MET A 112 3.80 -10.84 -2.21
N LEU A 113 4.51 -10.94 -3.35
CA LEU A 113 5.60 -11.89 -3.54
C LEU A 113 6.91 -11.44 -2.90
N GLY A 114 7.12 -10.12 -2.77
CA GLY A 114 8.32 -9.53 -2.19
C GLY A 114 8.28 -9.54 -0.67
#